data_AF-A0A151YVE0-F1
#
_entry.id   AF-A0A151YVE0-F1
#
_cell.length_a   1.000
_cell.length_b   1.000
_cell.length_c   1.000
_cell.angle_alpha   90.00
_cell.angle_beta   90.00
_cell.angle_gamma   90.00
#
_symmetry.space_group_name_H-M   'P 1'
#
loop_
_entity.id
_entity.type
_entity.pdbx_description
1 polymer ?
#
loop_
_entity_poly.entity_id
_entity_poly.type
_entity_poly.pdbx_seq_one_letter_code
_entity_poly.pdbx_strand_id
1 'polypeptide(L)'
;MGVLNPDPVRYYYKAFGRFSWAKLPVDLSADEYFSVLAHGPAKSPADAILYHSYTVVWVPPSGKWEIWGERDMGVCVLGFRDEKDRWHRLPFLNHWHPINATVFSWMSLNFSQQQLPEAFVKKMKLNYPV
;
A
#
# COMPACT_ATOMS: atom_id res chain seq x y z
N MET A 1 9.27 4.33 -1.06
CA MET A 1 8.14 3.41 -1.34
C MET A 1 8.70 2.11 -1.88
N GLY A 2 8.11 0.96 -1.55
CA GLY A 2 8.55 -0.37 -2.04
C GLY A 2 7.40 -1.38 -2.16
N VAL A 3 7.62 -2.45 -2.92
CA VAL A 3 6.65 -3.54 -3.13
C VAL A 3 6.94 -4.69 -2.16
N LEU A 4 5.90 -5.16 -1.44
CA LEU A 4 5.97 -6.34 -0.57
C LEU A 4 5.36 -7.60 -1.21
N ASN A 5 4.44 -7.42 -2.15
CA ASN A 5 3.80 -8.52 -2.87
C ASN A 5 3.70 -8.14 -4.36
N PRO A 6 4.30 -8.91 -5.28
CA PRO A 6 5.00 -10.20 -5.11
C PRO A 6 6.25 -10.11 -4.22
N ASP A 7 6.66 -11.26 -3.64
CA ASP A 7 7.78 -11.33 -2.69
C ASP A 7 9.05 -10.66 -3.27
N PRO A 8 9.58 -9.63 -2.60
CA PRO A 8 10.64 -8.82 -3.17
C PRO A 8 11.96 -9.59 -3.34
N VAL A 9 12.22 -10.61 -2.52
CA VAL A 9 13.47 -11.38 -2.53
C VAL A 9 13.36 -12.57 -3.48
N ARG A 10 12.31 -13.39 -3.33
CA ARG A 10 12.13 -14.65 -4.05
C ARG A 10 11.73 -14.46 -5.50
N TYR A 11 11.06 -13.35 -5.81
CA TYR A 11 10.64 -13.02 -7.16
C TYR A 11 11.49 -11.90 -7.75
N TYR A 12 11.31 -10.66 -7.27
CA TYR A 12 11.77 -9.49 -8.02
C TYR A 12 13.30 -9.37 -8.03
N TYR A 13 13.95 -9.52 -6.88
CA TYR A 13 15.41 -9.51 -6.79
C TYR A 13 16.04 -10.67 -7.56
N LYS A 14 15.46 -11.87 -7.47
CA LYS A 14 15.91 -13.04 -8.22
C LYS A 14 15.80 -12.84 -9.74
N ALA A 15 14.74 -12.18 -10.21
CA ALA A 15 14.50 -11.96 -11.64
C ALA A 15 15.31 -10.80 -12.23
N PHE A 16 15.52 -9.71 -11.46
CA PHE A 16 16.04 -8.45 -11.99
C PHE A 16 17.32 -7.94 -11.30
N GLY A 17 17.82 -8.61 -10.27
CA GLY A 17 19.01 -8.21 -9.51
C GLY A 17 18.85 -6.92 -8.69
N ARG A 18 17.62 -6.43 -8.54
CA ARG A 18 17.26 -5.21 -7.81
C ARG A 18 15.91 -5.39 -7.13
N PHE A 19 15.58 -4.56 -6.14
CA PHE A 19 14.25 -4.54 -5.52
C PHE A 19 13.29 -3.61 -6.26
N SER A 20 11.99 -3.91 -6.20
CA SER A 20 10.95 -3.05 -6.75
C SER A 20 10.60 -1.95 -5.75
N TRP A 21 11.33 -0.83 -5.83
CA TRP A 21 11.17 0.31 -4.94
C TRP A 21 11.54 1.60 -5.66
N ALA A 22 11.04 2.72 -5.14
CA ALA A 22 11.37 4.05 -5.62
C ALA A 22 11.46 5.04 -4.45
N LYS A 23 12.41 5.98 -4.58
CA LYS A 23 12.44 7.20 -3.77
C LYS A 23 11.59 8.24 -4.48
N LEU A 24 10.58 8.76 -3.77
CA LEU A 24 9.65 9.75 -4.30
C LEU A 24 10.00 11.13 -3.73
N PRO A 25 10.30 12.13 -4.58
CA PRO A 25 10.26 13.53 -4.17
C PRO A 25 8.87 13.94 -3.70
N VAL A 26 8.80 14.95 -2.81
CA VAL A 26 7.53 15.42 -2.23
C VAL A 26 6.80 16.42 -3.11
N ASP A 27 7.49 16.93 -4.14
CA ASP A 27 7.06 17.95 -5.09
C ASP A 27 6.66 17.36 -6.45
N LEU A 28 6.58 16.03 -6.57
CA LEU A 28 6.08 15.38 -7.77
C LEU A 28 4.63 15.80 -8.08
N SER A 29 4.38 16.09 -9.34
CA SER A 29 3.03 16.13 -9.90
C SER A 29 2.40 14.73 -9.95
N ALA A 30 1.09 14.67 -10.17
CA ALA A 30 0.37 13.41 -10.31
C ALA A 30 0.88 12.58 -11.52
N ASP A 31 1.19 13.24 -12.64
CA ASP A 31 1.68 12.57 -13.85
C ASP A 31 3.10 12.02 -13.67
N GLU A 32 3.98 12.76 -12.98
CA GLU A 32 5.32 12.29 -12.65
C GLU A 32 5.27 11.12 -11.67
N TYR A 33 4.39 11.20 -10.65
CA TYR A 33 4.15 10.09 -9.75
C TYR A 33 3.69 8.83 -10.49
N PHE A 34 2.70 8.97 -11.38
CA PHE A 34 2.22 7.86 -12.20
C PHE A 34 3.30 7.28 -13.11
N SER A 35 4.13 8.16 -13.72
CA SER A 35 5.25 7.77 -14.56
C SER A 35 6.29 6.95 -13.80
N VAL A 36 6.59 7.32 -12.54
CA VAL A 36 7.47 6.52 -11.66
C VAL A 36 6.88 5.14 -11.40
N LEU A 37 5.57 5.04 -11.13
CA LEU A 37 4.93 3.75 -10.88
C LEU A 37 4.89 2.86 -12.13
N ALA A 38 4.69 3.44 -13.30
CA ALA A 38 4.62 2.73 -14.58
C ALA A 38 6.00 2.33 -15.12
N HIS A 39 7.10 2.80 -14.51
CA HIS A 39 8.45 2.51 -14.95
C HIS A 39 8.90 1.11 -14.52
N GLY A 40 8.81 0.14 -15.44
CA GLY A 40 9.26 -1.24 -15.24
C GLY A 40 10.66 -1.55 -15.80
N PRO A 41 11.20 -2.76 -15.56
CA PRO A 41 12.36 -3.27 -16.27
C PRO A 41 12.16 -3.23 -17.80
N ALA A 42 13.18 -2.83 -18.56
CA ALA A 42 13.07 -2.67 -20.02
C ALA A 42 12.61 -3.95 -20.75
N LYS A 43 13.05 -5.12 -20.28
CA LYS A 43 12.67 -6.43 -20.83
C LYS A 43 11.36 -6.98 -20.27
N SER A 44 10.80 -6.35 -19.24
CA SER A 44 9.51 -6.74 -18.66
C SER A 44 8.75 -5.52 -18.13
N PRO A 45 8.14 -4.70 -19.01
CA PRO A 45 7.38 -3.53 -18.60
C PRO A 45 6.19 -3.86 -17.69
N ALA A 46 5.63 -5.07 -17.83
CA ALA A 46 4.57 -5.58 -16.98
C ALA A 46 4.99 -5.69 -15.50
N ASP A 47 6.28 -5.76 -15.21
CA ASP A 47 6.86 -5.79 -13.85
C ASP A 47 7.03 -4.41 -13.21
N ALA A 48 6.46 -3.35 -13.80
CA ALA A 48 6.37 -2.06 -13.14
C ALA A 48 5.53 -2.16 -11.85
N ILE A 49 5.81 -1.29 -10.88
CA ILE A 49 5.08 -1.22 -9.60
C ILE A 49 3.58 -1.10 -9.89
N LEU A 50 3.20 -0.19 -10.78
CA LEU A 50 1.79 0.06 -11.14
C LEU A 50 1.06 -1.20 -11.59
N TYR A 51 1.71 -2.09 -12.33
CA TYR A 51 1.03 -3.22 -12.96
C TYR A 51 1.13 -4.49 -12.13
N HIS A 52 2.29 -4.76 -11.51
CA HIS A 52 2.54 -6.05 -10.86
C HIS A 52 2.46 -6.03 -9.33
N SER A 53 2.30 -4.88 -8.68
CA SER A 53 2.22 -4.85 -7.21
C SER A 53 0.82 -5.17 -6.69
N TYR A 54 0.72 -6.09 -5.75
CA TYR A 54 -0.47 -6.31 -4.93
C TYR A 54 -0.44 -5.52 -3.62
N THR A 55 0.76 -5.39 -3.04
CA THR A 55 0.98 -4.64 -1.80
C THR A 55 2.16 -3.68 -1.97
N VAL A 56 1.89 -2.39 -1.83
CA VAL A 56 2.89 -1.31 -1.90
C VAL A 56 2.94 -0.58 -0.57
N VAL A 57 4.14 -0.23 -0.12
CA VAL A 57 4.34 0.50 1.14
C VAL A 57 5.03 1.83 0.88
N TRP A 58 4.46 2.91 1.41
CA TRP A 58 5.10 4.21 1.49
C TRP A 58 5.61 4.43 2.91
N VAL A 59 6.91 4.67 3.01
CA VAL A 59 7.59 4.97 4.28
C VAL A 59 8.31 6.31 4.16
N PRO A 60 8.16 7.22 5.13
CA PRO A 60 8.93 8.44 5.23
C PRO A 60 10.31 8.14 5.84
N PRO A 61 11.33 8.98 5.58
CA PRO A 61 12.61 8.90 6.27
C PRO A 61 12.50 9.00 7.80
N SER A 62 11.45 9.64 8.32
CA SER A 62 11.23 9.81 9.76
C SER A 62 10.77 8.54 10.47
N GLY A 63 10.22 7.56 9.74
CA GLY A 63 9.61 6.34 10.30
C GLY A 63 8.41 6.58 11.23
N LYS A 64 7.81 7.78 11.20
CA LYS A 64 6.69 8.14 12.11
C LYS A 64 5.33 7.65 11.63
N TRP A 65 5.19 7.44 10.33
CA TRP A 65 3.97 6.94 9.71
C TRP A 65 4.35 5.99 8.59
N GLU A 66 3.44 5.10 8.20
CA GLU A 66 3.62 4.21 7.06
C GLU A 66 2.26 4.03 6.39
N ILE A 67 2.25 3.88 5.06
CA ILE A 67 1.04 3.62 4.30
C ILE A 67 1.18 2.29 3.58
N TRP A 68 0.16 1.44 3.65
CA TRP A 68 0.05 0.20 2.90
C TRP A 68 -1.12 0.28 1.93
N GLY A 69 -0.81 0.20 0.64
CA GLY A 69 -1.80 0.09 -0.43
C GLY A 69 -1.96 -1.37 -0.81
N GLU A 70 -3.16 -1.90 -0.58
CA GLU A 70 -3.49 -3.31 -0.77
C GLU A 70 -4.52 -3.45 -1.89
N ARG A 71 -4.07 -3.92 -3.05
CA ARG A 71 -4.89 -3.97 -4.27
C ARG A 71 -6.08 -4.91 -4.16
N ASP A 72 -5.86 -6.12 -3.66
CA ASP A 72 -6.93 -7.13 -3.49
C ASP A 72 -8.06 -6.63 -2.59
N MET A 73 -7.73 -5.68 -1.73
CA MET A 73 -8.62 -5.15 -0.71
C MET A 73 -9.34 -3.89 -1.17
N GLY A 74 -8.81 -3.22 -2.19
CA GLY A 74 -9.22 -1.87 -2.57
C GLY A 74 -9.05 -0.84 -1.45
N VAL A 75 -8.09 -1.03 -0.53
CA VAL A 75 -7.86 -0.09 0.59
C VAL A 75 -6.43 0.38 0.69
N CYS A 76 -6.31 1.52 1.35
CA CYS A 76 -5.06 2.07 1.82
C CYS A 76 -5.13 2.16 3.34
N VAL A 77 -4.14 1.62 4.05
CA VAL A 77 -4.04 1.68 5.50
C VAL A 77 -2.92 2.64 5.87
N LEU A 78 -3.20 3.61 6.73
CA LEU A 78 -2.23 4.54 7.28
C LEU A 78 -2.00 4.19 8.76
N GLY A 79 -0.78 3.81 9.10
CA GLY A 79 -0.35 3.56 10.47
C GLY A 79 0.56 4.66 10.98
N PHE A 80 0.50 4.93 12.29
CA PHE A 80 1.39 5.86 12.99
C PHE A 80 2.14 5.12 14.09
N ARG A 81 3.36 5.58 14.40
CA ARG A 81 4.17 4.98 15.45
C ARG A 81 3.69 5.33 16.86
N ASP A 82 3.24 6.56 17.08
CA ASP A 82 2.74 7.04 18.39
C ASP A 82 1.35 7.65 18.21
N GLU A 83 0.41 7.33 19.12
CA GLU A 83 -0.93 7.94 19.17
C GLU A 83 -0.88 9.48 19.29
N LYS A 84 0.22 10.01 19.85
CA LYS A 84 0.48 11.45 19.99
C LYS A 84 0.92 12.13 18.69
N ASP A 85 1.24 11.37 17.63
CA ASP A 85 1.41 11.89 16.29
C ASP A 85 0.00 12.24 15.74
N ARG A 86 -0.58 13.29 16.34
CA ARG A 86 -2.00 13.66 16.30
C ARG A 86 -2.49 13.94 14.89
N TRP A 87 -3.16 12.94 14.31
CA TRP A 87 -3.85 12.93 13.03
C TRP A 87 -5.06 13.88 12.93
N HIS A 88 -5.71 14.22 14.06
CA HIS A 88 -6.87 15.14 14.09
C HIS A 88 -6.57 16.57 13.56
N ARG A 89 -5.29 16.88 13.31
CA ARG A 89 -4.83 18.22 12.90
C ARG A 89 -4.47 18.31 11.42
N LEU A 90 -4.56 17.20 10.67
CA LEU A 90 -4.19 17.15 9.26
C LEU A 90 -5.47 17.17 8.40
N PRO A 91 -5.81 18.30 7.75
CA PRO A 91 -7.07 18.43 7.01
C PRO A 91 -7.24 17.39 5.89
N PHE A 92 -6.12 16.90 5.32
CA PHE A 92 -6.14 15.89 4.27
C PHE A 92 -6.51 14.48 4.77
N LEU A 93 -6.53 14.26 6.10
CA LEU A 93 -6.97 12.99 6.68
C LEU A 93 -8.48 12.94 6.98
N ASN A 94 -9.23 14.00 6.70
CA ASN A 94 -10.68 14.07 6.98
C ASN A 94 -11.51 13.01 6.24
N HIS A 95 -10.98 12.41 5.18
CA HIS A 95 -11.61 11.34 4.41
C HIS A 95 -11.11 9.94 4.79
N TRP A 96 -10.24 9.82 5.79
CA TRP A 96 -9.76 8.54 6.30
C TRP A 96 -10.64 8.09 7.46
N HIS A 97 -10.87 6.78 7.54
CA HIS A 97 -11.71 6.16 8.56
C HIS A 97 -10.89 5.16 9.39
N PRO A 98 -11.14 5.06 10.71
CA PRO A 98 -10.56 4.01 11.52
C PRO A 98 -11.01 2.64 11.00
N ILE A 99 -10.12 1.64 11.05
CA ILE A 99 -10.45 0.27 10.64
C ILE A 99 -11.49 -0.28 11.62
N ASN A 100 -12.74 -0.35 11.16
CA ASN A 100 -13.89 -0.78 11.95
C ASN A 100 -14.89 -1.56 11.08
N ALA A 101 -16.04 -1.94 11.66
CA ALA A 101 -17.07 -2.70 10.95
C ALA A 101 -17.59 -1.99 9.68
N THR A 102 -17.65 -0.66 9.66
CA THR A 102 -18.06 0.12 8.49
C THR A 102 -17.03 0.03 7.38
N VAL A 103 -15.74 0.17 7.69
CA VAL A 103 -14.68 -0.02 6.69
C VAL A 103 -14.69 -1.46 6.16
N PHE A 104 -14.89 -2.46 7.02
CA PHE A 104 -15.00 -3.85 6.59
C PHE A 104 -16.21 -4.13 5.68
N SER A 105 -17.34 -3.44 5.88
CA SER A 105 -18.50 -3.58 4.97
C SER A 105 -18.25 -2.94 3.61
N TRP A 106 -17.46 -1.86 3.53
CA TRP A 106 -17.03 -1.31 2.24
C TRP A 106 -16.04 -2.23 1.54
N MET A 107 -15.09 -2.80 2.27
CA MET A 107 -14.12 -3.75 1.74
C MET A 107 -14.78 -5.01 1.18
N SER A 108 -15.87 -5.47 1.80
CA SER A 108 -16.56 -6.68 1.36
C SER A 108 -17.12 -6.52 -0.06
N LEU A 109 -17.40 -5.30 -0.52
CA LEU A 109 -17.87 -5.01 -1.89
C LEU A 109 -16.86 -5.43 -2.97
N ASN A 110 -15.57 -5.58 -2.64
CA ASN A 110 -14.54 -6.06 -3.56
C ASN A 110 -14.58 -7.59 -3.79
N PHE A 111 -15.41 -8.32 -3.03
CA PHE A 111 -15.53 -9.78 -3.12
C PHE A 111 -16.85 -10.17 -3.80
N SER A 112 -16.82 -11.24 -4.61
CA SER A 112 -17.98 -11.68 -5.40
C SER A 112 -19.24 -11.99 -4.58
N GLN A 113 -19.06 -12.44 -3.33
CA GLN A 113 -20.16 -12.74 -2.40
C GLN A 113 -20.50 -11.56 -1.48
N GLN A 114 -19.85 -10.41 -1.64
CA GLN A 114 -19.94 -9.26 -0.75
C GLN A 114 -19.65 -9.60 0.72
N GLN A 115 -18.86 -10.65 0.92
CA GLN A 115 -18.47 -11.16 2.22
C GLN A 115 -16.95 -11.11 2.32
N LEU A 116 -16.47 -10.58 3.44
CA LEU A 116 -15.06 -10.50 3.74
C LEU A 116 -14.59 -11.85 4.29
N PRO A 117 -13.67 -12.58 3.62
CA PRO A 117 -13.25 -13.89 4.10
C PRO A 117 -12.63 -13.81 5.52
N GLU A 118 -12.86 -14.79 6.39
CA GLU A 118 -12.28 -14.75 7.74
C GLU A 118 -10.74 -14.74 7.73
N ALA A 119 -10.15 -15.53 6.83
CA ALA A 119 -8.70 -15.56 6.60
C ALA A 119 -8.16 -14.16 6.25
N PHE A 120 -8.97 -13.36 5.57
CA PHE A 120 -8.64 -11.99 5.21
C PHE A 120 -8.62 -11.07 6.42
N VAL A 121 -9.69 -11.07 7.22
CA VAL A 121 -9.78 -10.27 8.46
C VAL A 121 -8.63 -10.62 9.39
N LYS A 122 -8.27 -11.91 9.47
CA LYS A 122 -7.13 -12.38 10.25
C LYS A 122 -5.81 -11.83 9.73
N LYS A 123 -5.58 -11.84 8.41
CA LYS A 123 -4.38 -11.25 7.78
C LYS A 123 -4.27 -9.75 8.06
N MET A 124 -5.38 -9.02 7.97
CA MET A 124 -5.43 -7.60 8.29
C MET A 124 -5.04 -7.32 9.74
N LYS A 125 -5.68 -8.00 10.69
CA LYS A 125 -5.36 -7.85 12.12
C LYS A 125 -3.94 -8.27 12.49
N LEU A 126 -3.37 -9.22 11.75
CA LEU A 126 -1.99 -9.68 11.94
C LEU A 126 -0.96 -8.66 11.42
N ASN A 127 -1.22 -8.09 10.23
CA ASN A 127 -0.28 -7.23 9.53
C ASN A 127 -0.41 -5.75 9.92
N TYR A 128 -1.60 -5.34 10.33
CA TYR A 128 -1.95 -3.96 10.66
C TYR A 128 -2.61 -3.96 12.04
N PRO A 129 -1.84 -3.74 13.12
CA PRO A 129 -2.43 -3.64 14.45
C PRO A 129 -3.45 -2.50 14.44
N VAL A 130 -4.69 -2.86 14.75
CA VAL A 130 -5.83 -1.96 14.90
C VAL A 130 -5.85 -1.37 16.30
#